data_AF-A0A956HZU6-F1
#
_entry.id   AF-A0A956HZU6-F1
#
_cell.length_a   1.000
_cell.length_b   1.000
_cell.length_c   1.000
_cell.angle_alpha   90.00
_cell.angle_beta   90.00
_cell.angle_gamma   90.00
#
_symmetry.space_group_name_H-M   'P 1'
#
loop_
_entity.id
_entity.type
_entity.pdbx_description
1 polymer ?
#
loop_
_entity_poly.entity_id
_entity_poly.type
_entity_poly.pdbx_seq_one_letter_code
_entity_poly.pdbx_strand_id
1 'polypeptide(L)'
;LFMSNVDNLAATLDPAVIGAHVAHGAAITVEVVQKEAGDAGGAPARVDDVLQIVESFRFPPGFDAATIPVFNTNTFVFTAADIDRDFELSWFTVKKKVDGSEVVQFERLVGELTAFLPMRALRVERHGPDARFQPAKDPEELAARRDEIRAILRARGALNA
;
A
#
# COMPACT_ATOMS: atom_id res chain seq x y z
N LEU A 1 -8.06 -10.34 -7.47
CA LEU A 1 -8.68 -9.38 -6.54
C LEU A 1 -7.84 -8.12 -6.52
N PHE A 2 -8.44 -6.94 -6.71
CA PHE A 2 -7.77 -5.65 -6.50
C PHE A 2 -8.25 -5.08 -5.17
N MET A 3 -7.33 -4.70 -4.29
CA MET A 3 -7.62 -4.16 -2.97
C MET A 3 -6.83 -2.88 -2.76
N SER A 4 -7.48 -1.86 -2.21
CA SER A 4 -6.87 -0.60 -1.84
C SER A 4 -7.56 -0.02 -0.61
N ASN A 5 -6.91 0.94 0.04
CA ASN A 5 -7.60 1.77 1.02
C ASN A 5 -8.63 2.66 0.32
N VAL A 6 -9.79 2.83 0.95
CA VAL A 6 -10.85 3.75 0.46
C VAL A 6 -10.37 5.20 0.47
N ASP A 7 -9.45 5.55 1.38
CA ASP A 7 -8.87 6.89 1.45
C ASP A 7 -7.86 7.18 0.32
N ASN A 8 -7.32 6.16 -0.36
CA ASN A 8 -6.46 6.33 -1.53
C ASN A 8 -7.30 6.49 -2.79
N LEU A 9 -7.67 7.73 -3.07
CA LEU A 9 -8.62 8.06 -4.13
C LEU A 9 -8.10 7.81 -5.54
N ALA A 10 -6.78 7.66 -5.72
CA ALA A 10 -6.19 7.40 -7.03
C ALA A 10 -6.00 5.90 -7.33
N ALA A 11 -6.20 5.01 -6.35
CA ALA A 11 -6.08 3.56 -6.54
C ALA A 11 -7.29 2.99 -7.31
N THR A 12 -7.24 3.17 -8.62
CA THR A 12 -8.28 2.73 -9.58
C THR A 12 -7.83 1.49 -10.33
N LEU A 13 -8.78 0.65 -10.76
CA LEU A 13 -8.49 -0.49 -11.64
C LEU A 13 -7.80 -0.01 -12.92
N ASP A 14 -6.73 -0.69 -13.29
CA ASP A 14 -5.90 -0.32 -14.44
C ASP A 14 -5.47 -1.59 -15.21
N PRO A 15 -5.84 -1.72 -16.49
CA PRO A 15 -5.48 -2.87 -17.31
C PRO A 15 -3.97 -3.13 -17.38
N ALA A 16 -3.12 -2.10 -17.31
CA ALA A 16 -1.67 -2.27 -17.34
C ALA A 16 -1.16 -2.91 -16.03
N VAL A 17 -1.71 -2.52 -14.88
CA VAL A 17 -1.38 -3.13 -13.58
C VAL A 17 -1.85 -4.58 -13.53
N ILE A 18 -3.08 -4.86 -13.96
CA ILE A 18 -3.60 -6.23 -14.01
C ILE A 18 -2.81 -7.08 -15.01
N GLY A 19 -2.50 -6.55 -16.19
CA GLY A 19 -1.67 -7.21 -17.19
C GLY A 19 -0.26 -7.51 -16.66
N ALA A 20 0.35 -6.56 -15.94
CA ALA A 20 1.62 -6.77 -15.27
C ALA A 20 1.52 -7.89 -14.21
N HIS A 21 0.48 -7.91 -13.37
CA HIS A 21 0.29 -8.98 -12.40
C HIS A 21 0.24 -10.36 -13.07
N VAL A 22 -0.60 -10.50 -14.11
CA VAL A 22 -0.73 -11.75 -14.88
C VAL A 22 0.58 -12.15 -15.55
N ALA A 23 1.31 -11.19 -16.16
CA ALA A 23 2.55 -11.46 -16.86
C ALA A 23 3.69 -11.89 -15.93
N HIS A 24 3.77 -11.33 -14.71
CA HIS A 24 4.81 -11.69 -13.75
C HIS A 24 4.52 -13.01 -13.03
N GLY A 25 3.26 -13.44 -12.95
CA GLY A 25 2.85 -14.73 -12.37
C GLY A 25 3.09 -14.87 -10.86
N ALA A 26 3.36 -13.77 -10.15
CA ALA A 26 3.45 -13.79 -8.68
C ALA A 26 2.04 -13.76 -8.08
N ALA A 27 1.87 -14.42 -6.93
CA ALA A 27 0.59 -14.47 -6.23
C ALA A 27 0.10 -13.07 -5.80
N ILE A 28 1.04 -12.16 -5.49
CA ILE A 28 0.76 -10.80 -5.04
C ILE A 28 1.55 -9.78 -5.87
N THR A 29 0.88 -8.73 -6.36
CA THR A 29 1.53 -7.50 -6.81
C THR A 29 1.17 -6.37 -5.87
N VAL A 30 2.18 -5.64 -5.39
CA VAL A 30 1.99 -4.49 -4.50
C VAL A 30 2.44 -3.24 -5.23
N GLU A 31 1.57 -2.23 -5.34
CA GLU A 31 1.96 -0.95 -5.90
C GLU A 31 2.81 -0.18 -4.89
N VAL A 32 3.94 0.35 -5.35
CA VAL A 32 4.84 1.16 -4.54
C VAL A 32 5.13 2.48 -5.25
N VAL A 33 5.31 3.55 -4.49
CA VAL A 33 5.66 4.87 -5.04
C VAL A 33 7.05 5.27 -4.58
N GLN A 34 7.64 6.28 -5.23
CA GLN A 34 8.83 6.93 -4.71
C GLN A 34 8.56 7.43 -3.29
N LYS A 35 9.45 7.11 -2.36
CA LYS A 35 9.38 7.56 -0.97
C LYS A 35 9.70 9.05 -0.90
N GLU A 36 8.88 9.79 -0.15
CA GLU A 36 9.04 11.22 0.13
C GLU A 36 9.18 11.47 1.63
N ALA A 37 9.69 12.66 1.99
CA ALA A 37 9.81 13.06 3.38
C ALA A 37 8.43 13.12 4.05
N GLY A 38 8.31 12.52 5.23
CA GLY A 38 7.04 12.43 5.98
C GLY A 38 6.24 11.14 5.72
N ASP A 39 6.63 10.31 4.75
CA ASP A 39 6.04 8.98 4.59
C ASP A 39 6.35 8.10 5.80
N ALA A 40 5.29 7.67 6.49
CA ALA A 40 5.35 6.75 7.60
C ALA A 40 4.48 5.53 7.29
N GLY A 41 5.09 4.35 7.32
CA GLY A 41 4.44 3.07 7.00
C GLY A 41 5.43 2.08 6.41
N GLY A 42 4.91 0.98 5.89
CA GLY A 42 5.72 -0.10 5.36
C GLY A 42 6.40 0.17 4.02
N ALA A 43 7.37 -0.69 3.72
CA ALA A 43 8.09 -0.69 2.46
C ALA A 43 8.45 -2.14 2.06
N PRO A 44 8.70 -2.41 0.77
CA PRO A 44 9.25 -3.70 0.36
C PRO A 44 10.68 -3.87 0.89
N ALA A 45 10.91 -4.91 1.68
CA ALA A 45 12.21 -5.29 2.23
C ALA A 45 12.42 -6.80 2.13
N ARG A 46 13.66 -7.26 2.19
CA ARG A 46 13.96 -8.71 2.29
C ARG A 46 14.10 -9.10 3.75
N VAL A 47 13.37 -10.13 4.15
CA VAL A 47 13.50 -10.80 5.44
C VAL A 47 13.85 -12.25 5.12
N ASP A 48 15.03 -12.69 5.56
CA ASP A 48 15.59 -14.01 5.22
C ASP A 48 15.51 -14.31 3.71
N ASP A 49 16.00 -13.37 2.90
CA ASP A 49 15.97 -13.37 1.43
C ASP A 49 14.59 -13.34 0.76
N VAL A 50 13.50 -13.44 1.50
CA VAL A 50 12.13 -13.32 1.00
C VAL A 50 11.73 -11.84 0.90
N LEU A 51 11.33 -11.39 -0.29
CA LEU A 51 10.79 -10.04 -0.48
C LEU A 51 9.39 -9.96 0.13
N GLN A 52 9.18 -9.02 1.05
CA GLN A 52 7.94 -8.83 1.79
C GLN A 52 7.63 -7.34 1.97
N ILE A 53 6.37 -7.00 2.20
CA ILE A 53 6.00 -5.71 2.77
C ILE A 53 6.23 -5.76 4.28
N VAL A 54 7.11 -4.89 4.75
CA VAL A 54 7.49 -4.78 6.16
C VAL A 54 7.12 -3.40 6.66
N GLU A 55 6.25 -3.34 7.68
CA GLU A 55 5.91 -2.07 8.35
C GLU A 55 7.11 -1.47 9.07
N SER A 56 7.17 -0.14 9.13
CA SER A 56 8.32 0.57 9.68
C SER A 56 8.62 0.21 11.13
N PHE A 57 7.61 -0.04 11.94
CA PHE A 57 7.77 -0.46 13.35
C PHE A 57 8.36 -1.87 13.50
N ARG A 58 8.41 -2.66 12.42
CA ARG A 58 9.05 -3.98 12.39
C ARG A 58 10.50 -3.92 11.95
N PHE A 59 11.00 -2.77 11.47
CA PHE A 59 12.41 -2.66 11.13
C PHE A 59 13.29 -2.81 12.38
N PRO A 60 14.45 -3.49 12.27
CA PRO A 60 15.37 -3.62 13.39
C PRO A 60 15.80 -2.25 13.93
N PRO A 61 16.07 -2.13 15.24
CA PRO A 61 16.70 -0.94 15.79
C PRO A 61 17.99 -0.59 15.03
N GLY A 62 18.09 0.66 14.57
CA GLY A 62 19.25 1.14 13.81
C GLY A 62 19.24 0.83 12.30
N PHE A 63 18.20 0.15 11.78
CA PHE A 63 18.04 0.00 10.34
C PHE A 63 17.72 1.35 9.70
N ASP A 64 18.50 1.74 8.70
CA ASP A 64 18.25 2.97 7.94
C ASP A 64 17.15 2.75 6.89
N ALA A 65 15.90 3.07 7.26
CA ALA A 65 14.76 2.97 6.38
C ALA A 65 14.82 3.93 5.17
N ALA A 66 15.74 4.90 5.12
CA ALA A 66 15.95 5.75 3.94
C ALA A 66 16.63 5.00 2.78
N THR A 67 17.30 3.87 3.08
CA THR A 67 17.91 3.01 2.05
C THR A 67 16.89 2.33 1.13
N ILE A 68 15.62 2.29 1.53
CA ILE A 68 14.51 1.80 0.71
C ILE A 68 13.85 3.01 0.03
N PRO A 69 14.05 3.23 -1.29
CA PRO A 69 13.63 4.45 -1.97
C PRO A 69 12.14 4.46 -2.34
N VAL A 70 11.39 3.45 -1.91
CA VAL A 70 9.99 3.25 -2.25
C VAL A 70 9.13 3.04 -1.02
N PHE A 71 7.87 3.40 -1.12
CA PHE A 71 6.87 3.34 -0.06
C PHE A 71 5.68 2.48 -0.49
N ASN A 72 5.16 1.65 0.42
CA ASN A 72 3.99 0.82 0.17
C ASN A 72 2.72 1.68 0.07
N THR A 73 2.01 1.61 -1.06
CA THR A 73 0.74 2.34 -1.23
C THR A 73 -0.45 1.69 -0.52
N ASN A 74 -0.27 0.48 -0.02
CA ASN A 74 -1.33 -0.40 0.45
C ASN A 74 -2.37 -0.77 -0.63
N THR A 75 -1.97 -0.72 -1.89
CA THR A 75 -2.74 -1.19 -3.05
C THR A 75 -2.16 -2.50 -3.57
N PHE A 76 -3.00 -3.53 -3.66
CA PHE A 76 -2.60 -4.90 -3.96
C PHE A 76 -3.43 -5.50 -5.08
N VAL A 77 -2.79 -6.31 -5.91
CA VAL A 77 -3.44 -7.25 -6.83
C VAL A 77 -3.09 -8.66 -6.37
N PHE A 78 -4.10 -9.47 -6.09
CA PHE A 78 -3.95 -10.86 -5.70
C PHE A 78 -4.48 -11.80 -6.78
N THR A 79 -3.78 -12.90 -7.01
CA THR A 79 -4.37 -14.08 -7.65
C THR A 79 -5.31 -14.74 -6.66
N ALA A 80 -6.62 -14.74 -6.98
CA ALA A 80 -7.66 -15.08 -6.00
C ALA A 80 -7.53 -16.51 -5.45
N ALA A 81 -7.15 -17.48 -6.28
CA ALA A 81 -6.99 -18.87 -5.86
C ALA A 81 -5.84 -19.05 -4.85
N ASP A 82 -4.79 -18.22 -4.92
CA ASP A 82 -3.62 -18.33 -4.04
C ASP A 82 -3.92 -17.83 -2.61
N ILE A 83 -4.95 -17.02 -2.46
CA ILE A 83 -5.42 -16.46 -1.18
C ILE A 83 -6.67 -17.15 -0.64
N ASP A 84 -7.21 -18.17 -1.31
CA ASP A 84 -8.43 -18.89 -0.91
C ASP A 84 -8.14 -19.95 0.17
N ARG A 85 -7.51 -19.50 1.27
CA ARG A 85 -7.17 -20.31 2.45
C ARG A 85 -6.86 -19.41 3.64
N ASP A 86 -6.82 -20.00 4.82
CA ASP A 86 -6.38 -19.30 6.03
C ASP A 86 -4.85 -19.11 6.05
N PHE A 87 -4.44 -17.98 6.63
CA PHE A 87 -3.05 -17.63 6.91
C PHE A 87 -2.89 -17.31 8.39
N GLU A 88 -1.84 -17.83 9.01
CA GLU A 88 -1.52 -17.56 10.42
C GLU A 88 -0.85 -16.19 10.57
N LEU A 89 -1.62 -15.12 10.35
CA LEU A 89 -1.13 -13.75 10.49
C LEU A 89 -0.80 -13.41 11.95
N SER A 90 0.30 -12.69 12.12
CA SER A 90 0.77 -12.21 13.41
C SER A 90 -0.14 -11.12 13.96
N TRP A 91 -0.29 -11.09 15.29
CA TRP A 91 -0.89 -9.95 15.97
C TRP A 91 0.17 -8.89 16.26
N PHE A 92 -0.03 -7.69 15.73
CA PHE A 92 0.79 -6.53 16.01
C PHE A 92 0.12 -5.65 17.05
N THR A 93 0.87 -5.22 18.07
CA THR A 93 0.36 -4.33 19.11
C THR A 93 0.71 -2.88 18.79
N VAL A 94 -0.29 -2.03 18.67
CA VAL A 94 -0.13 -0.59 18.48
C VAL A 94 -0.69 0.14 19.70
N LYS A 95 0.09 1.07 20.26
CA LYS A 95 -0.37 1.94 21.34
C LYS A 95 -1.14 3.12 20.77
N LYS A 96 -2.35 3.36 21.27
CA LYS A 96 -3.18 4.51 20.90
C LYS A 96 -3.64 5.27 22.14
N LYS A 97 -4.12 6.50 21.95
CA LYS A 97 -4.80 7.26 22.99
C LYS A 97 -6.28 7.36 22.65
N VAL A 98 -7.15 6.98 23.58
CA VAL A 98 -8.60 7.09 23.47
C VAL A 98 -9.08 7.80 24.73
N ASP A 99 -9.73 8.95 24.57
CA ASP A 99 -10.21 9.80 25.67
C ASP A 99 -9.14 10.06 26.75
N GLY A 100 -7.91 10.32 26.29
CA GLY A 100 -6.76 10.59 27.16
C GLY A 100 -6.10 9.35 27.79
N SER A 101 -6.66 8.16 27.63
CA SER A 101 -6.13 6.90 28.15
C SER A 101 -5.28 6.16 27.12
N GLU A 102 -4.15 5.60 27.53
CA GLU A 102 -3.36 4.71 26.66
C GLU A 102 -4.08 3.35 26.55
N VAL A 103 -4.25 2.88 25.32
CA VAL A 103 -4.83 1.57 25.01
C VAL A 103 -3.90 0.80 24.06
N VAL A 104 -3.96 -0.53 24.14
CA VAL A 104 -3.29 -1.43 23.19
C VAL A 104 -4.32 -1.94 22.20
N GLN A 105 -4.11 -1.66 20.92
CA GLN A 105 -4.88 -2.23 19.84
C GLN A 105 -4.09 -3.38 19.20
N PHE A 106 -4.73 -4.52 19.03
CA PHE A 106 -4.18 -5.66 18.30
C PHE A 106 -4.64 -5.56 16.84
N GLU A 107 -3.69 -5.54 15.92
CA GLU A 107 -3.93 -5.39 14.49
C GLU A 107 -3.32 -6.59 13.74
N ARG A 108 -3.95 -6.97 12.63
CA ARG A 108 -3.39 -7.87 11.61
C ARG A 108 -3.24 -7.08 10.32
N LEU A 109 -2.19 -7.36 9.58
CA LEU A 109 -1.81 -6.56 8.42
C LEU A 109 -1.87 -7.41 7.17
N VAL A 110 -2.65 -6.97 6.18
CA VAL A 110 -2.76 -7.67 4.89
C VAL A 110 -1.41 -7.76 4.16
N GLY A 111 -0.52 -6.79 4.36
CA GLY A 111 0.84 -6.82 3.82
C GLY A 111 1.65 -8.03 4.28
N GLU A 112 1.33 -8.63 5.44
CA GLU A 112 2.01 -9.82 5.94
C GLU A 112 1.75 -11.06 5.08
N LEU A 113 0.70 -11.10 4.25
CA LEU A 113 0.49 -12.17 3.27
C LEU A 113 1.72 -12.37 2.35
N THR A 114 2.51 -11.32 2.13
CA THR A 114 3.74 -11.37 1.33
C THR A 114 4.87 -12.16 1.99
N ALA A 115 4.76 -12.51 3.27
CA ALA A 115 5.63 -13.49 3.93
C ALA A 115 5.28 -14.93 3.57
N PHE A 116 4.04 -15.19 3.14
CA PHE A 116 3.53 -16.53 2.85
C PHE A 116 3.42 -16.82 1.35
N LEU A 117 3.35 -15.78 0.52
CA LEU A 117 3.12 -15.85 -0.91
C LEU A 117 4.14 -14.99 -1.67
N PRO A 118 4.62 -15.44 -2.83
CA PRO A 118 5.57 -14.67 -3.62
C PRO A 118 4.94 -13.37 -4.08
N MET A 119 5.66 -12.25 -3.86
CA MET A 119 5.22 -10.93 -4.27
C MET A 119 6.13 -10.28 -5.32
N ARG A 120 5.57 -9.33 -6.07
CA ARG A 120 6.30 -8.33 -6.86
C ARG A 120 5.89 -6.93 -6.44
N ALA A 121 6.86 -6.05 -6.25
CA ALA A 121 6.59 -4.62 -6.11
C ALA A 121 6.52 -3.99 -7.51
N LEU A 122 5.43 -3.29 -7.81
CA LEU A 122 5.26 -2.54 -9.05
C LEU A 122 5.38 -1.05 -8.73
N ARG A 123 6.43 -0.41 -9.24
CA ARG A 123 6.58 1.04 -9.08
C ARG A 123 5.52 1.74 -9.94
N VAL A 124 4.77 2.63 -9.33
CA VAL A 124 3.74 3.45 -9.98
C VAL A 124 3.99 4.94 -9.76
N GLU A 125 3.33 5.77 -10.56
CA GLU A 125 3.40 7.22 -10.43
C GLU A 125 2.70 7.69 -9.15
N ARG A 126 3.37 8.58 -8.41
CA ARG A 126 2.83 9.23 -7.23
C ARG A 126 2.05 10.49 -7.58
N HIS A 127 2.55 11.23 -8.57
CA HIS A 127 2.10 12.55 -8.97
C HIS A 127 1.75 12.60 -10.45
N GLY A 128 1.10 13.68 -10.85
CA GLY A 128 0.71 13.88 -12.26
C GLY A 128 -0.54 13.09 -12.65
N PRO A 129 -0.94 13.17 -13.93
CA PRO A 129 -2.23 12.64 -14.39
C PRO A 129 -2.38 11.12 -14.23
N ASP A 130 -1.26 10.38 -14.22
CA ASP A 130 -1.24 8.92 -14.05
C ASP A 130 -1.03 8.47 -12.60
N ALA A 131 -1.04 9.40 -11.63
CA ALA A 131 -0.86 9.10 -10.22
C ALA A 131 -1.81 8.00 -9.72
N ARG A 132 -1.29 7.14 -8.83
CA ARG A 132 -2.02 6.02 -8.23
C ARG A 132 -2.02 6.02 -6.69
N PHE A 133 -1.43 7.04 -6.08
CA PHE A 133 -1.35 7.19 -4.63
C PHE A 133 -1.72 8.60 -4.18
N GLN A 134 -2.99 8.76 -3.79
CA GLN A 134 -3.57 10.03 -3.33
C GLN A 134 -4.45 9.76 -2.08
N PRO A 135 -3.84 9.36 -0.94
CA PRO A 135 -4.56 9.20 0.31
C PRO A 135 -5.07 10.55 0.82
N ALA A 136 -6.27 10.57 1.40
CA ALA A 136 -6.82 11.73 2.10
C ALA A 136 -7.27 11.35 3.51
N LYS A 137 -6.59 11.86 4.54
CA LYS A 137 -6.79 11.43 5.94
C LYS A 137 -7.91 12.16 6.64
N ASP A 138 -8.22 13.38 6.18
CA ASP A 138 -9.27 14.21 6.74
C ASP A 138 -9.98 15.04 5.64
N PRO A 139 -11.15 15.63 5.95
CA PRO A 139 -11.90 16.42 4.99
C PRO A 139 -11.19 17.68 4.48
N GLU A 140 -10.30 18.28 5.28
CA GLU A 140 -9.58 19.51 4.91
C GLU A 140 -8.51 19.19 3.87
N GLU A 141 -7.74 18.12 4.07
CA GLU A 141 -6.78 17.59 3.11
C GLU A 141 -7.46 17.24 1.78
N LEU A 142 -8.60 16.54 1.85
CA LEU A 142 -9.39 16.21 0.66
C LEU A 142 -9.87 17.47 -0.07
N ALA A 143 -10.33 18.49 0.67
CA ALA A 143 -10.79 19.74 0.08
C ALA A 143 -9.64 20.48 -0.62
N ALA A 144 -8.47 20.54 0.01
CA ALA A 144 -7.29 21.22 -0.53
C ALA A 144 -6.76 20.57 -1.83
N ARG A 145 -6.88 19.24 -1.95
CA ARG A 145 -6.38 18.46 -3.10
C ARG A 145 -7.46 18.07 -4.10
N ARG A 146 -8.69 18.56 -3.93
CA ARG A 146 -9.88 18.13 -4.68
C ARG A 146 -9.68 18.24 -6.20
N ASP A 147 -9.14 19.35 -6.67
CA ASP A 147 -9.01 19.60 -8.12
C ASP A 147 -7.94 18.72 -8.75
N GLU A 148 -6.83 18.49 -8.05
CA GLU A 148 -5.77 17.55 -8.46
C GLU A 148 -6.34 16.12 -8.56
N ILE A 149 -7.01 15.65 -7.50
CA ILE A 149 -7.59 14.30 -7.47
C ILE A 149 -8.65 14.12 -8.57
N ARG A 150 -9.49 15.13 -8.83
CA ARG A 150 -10.44 15.10 -9.94
C ARG A 150 -9.76 15.04 -11.29
N ALA A 151 -8.67 15.78 -11.49
CA ALA A 151 -7.92 15.74 -12.73
C ALA A 151 -7.32 14.34 -12.97
N ILE A 152 -6.74 13.72 -11.95
CA ILE A 152 -6.22 12.34 -11.99
C ILE A 152 -7.35 11.37 -12.35
N LEU A 153 -8.47 11.43 -11.62
CA LEU A 153 -9.59 10.51 -11.85
C LEU A 153 -10.20 10.65 -13.24
N ARG A 154 -10.26 11.87 -13.81
CA ARG A 154 -10.69 12.08 -15.20
C ARG A 154 -9.69 11.53 -16.20
N ALA A 155 -8.40 11.81 -16.02
CA ALA A 155 -7.34 11.30 -16.89
C ALA A 155 -7.35 9.76 -16.94
N ARG A 156 -7.67 9.13 -15.80
CA ARG A 156 -7.75 7.68 -15.65
C ARG A 156 -9.14 7.09 -15.97
N GLY A 157 -10.09 7.91 -16.44
CA GLY A 157 -11.43 7.47 -16.85
C GLY A 157 -12.35 7.00 -15.71
N ALA A 158 -11.99 7.27 -14.46
CA ALA A 158 -12.77 6.90 -13.27
C ALA A 158 -13.87 7.93 -12.93
N LEU A 159 -13.68 9.19 -13.36
CA LEU A 159 -14.72 10.21 -13.37
C LEU A 159 -15.02 10.62 -14.81
N ASN A 160 -16.31 10.74 -15.13
CA ASN A 160 -16.74 11.33 -16.39
C ASN A 160 -16.26 12.80 -16.47
N ALA A 161 -16.05 13.29 -17.70
CA ALA A 161 -15.62 14.67 -17.97
C ALA A 161 -16.55 15.69 -17.31
#